data_AF-A0A8J7I743-F1
#
_entry.id   AF-A0A8J7I743-F1
#
_cell.length_a   1.000
_cell.length_b   1.000
_cell.length_c   1.000
_cell.angle_alpha   90.00
_cell.angle_beta   90.00
_cell.angle_gamma   90.00
#
_symmetry.space_group_name_H-M   'P 1'
#
loop_
_entity.id
_entity.type
_entity.pdbx_description
1 polymer ?
#
loop_
_entity_poly.entity_id
_entity_poly.type
_entity_poly.pdbx_seq_one_letter_code
_entity_poly.pdbx_strand_id
1 'polypeptide(L)'
;MAQFSESADVPDMGRRQFMNLLTFGTVTGVALGALYPVVKYFIPPASGGAGGGITAKDELGNDVSLSKFLENRNQGDRTLVQGLKGDPTYIVVESKEAIADYGINAICTHLGCVVPWNVAENKFKCPCHGSQYDATGKVVRGPAPLSLALAHANVNEDKIVLTPWTETDFRTGENPWWA
;
A
#
# COMPACT_ATOMS: atom_id res chain seq x y z
N MET A 1 14.53 -17.54 -51.69
CA MET A 1 14.62 -18.74 -52.55
C MET A 1 13.22 -19.34 -52.65
N ALA A 2 12.50 -19.07 -53.73
CA ALA A 2 11.23 -19.74 -54.01
C ALA A 2 11.56 -21.09 -54.66
N GLN A 3 11.41 -22.17 -53.89
CA GLN A 3 11.54 -23.53 -54.41
C GLN A 3 10.22 -23.87 -55.10
N PHE A 4 10.21 -23.88 -56.43
CA PHE A 4 9.05 -24.30 -57.22
C PHE A 4 8.83 -25.81 -57.01
N SER A 5 7.59 -26.19 -56.68
CA SER A 5 7.19 -27.59 -56.60
C SER A 5 7.20 -28.22 -58.00
N GLU A 6 7.88 -29.36 -58.18
CA GLU A 6 7.97 -30.07 -59.47
C GLU A 6 6.65 -30.74 -59.90
N SER A 7 5.65 -30.85 -59.02
CA SER A 7 4.33 -31.40 -59.32
C SER A 7 3.22 -30.48 -58.81
N ALA A 8 2.19 -30.24 -59.64
CA ALA A 8 1.08 -29.33 -59.33
C ALA A 8 0.30 -29.73 -58.06
N ASP A 9 0.37 -31.02 -57.70
CA ASP A 9 -0.41 -31.61 -56.61
C ASP A 9 0.31 -31.58 -55.26
N VAL A 10 1.60 -31.20 -55.22
CA VAL A 10 2.41 -31.15 -53.98
C VAL A 10 2.59 -29.71 -53.52
N PRO A 11 2.24 -29.38 -52.25
CA PRO A 11 2.40 -28.04 -51.74
C PRO A 11 3.88 -27.64 -51.61
N ASP A 12 4.20 -26.45 -52.12
CA ASP A 12 5.50 -25.80 -51.97
C ASP A 12 5.80 -25.39 -50.51
N MET A 13 7.02 -24.91 -50.27
CA MET A 13 7.44 -24.50 -48.92
C MET A 13 6.66 -23.31 -48.38
N GLY A 14 6.20 -22.38 -49.23
CA GLY A 14 5.42 -21.22 -48.79
C GLY A 14 4.06 -21.64 -48.24
N ARG A 15 3.36 -22.54 -48.93
CA ARG A 15 2.09 -23.13 -48.48
C ARG A 15 2.26 -23.93 -47.20
N ARG A 16 3.34 -24.69 -47.06
CA ARG A 16 3.67 -25.43 -45.82
C ARG A 16 3.93 -24.49 -44.64
N GLN A 17 4.71 -23.43 -44.84
CA GLN A 17 4.97 -22.43 -43.80
C GLN A 17 3.70 -21.68 -43.39
N PHE A 18 2.85 -21.32 -44.35
CA PHE A 18 1.56 -20.70 -44.08
C PHE A 18 0.63 -21.63 -43.26
N MET A 19 0.54 -22.91 -43.64
CA MET A 19 -0.25 -23.88 -42.87
C MET A 19 0.33 -24.12 -41.48
N ASN A 20 1.66 -24.21 -41.32
CA ASN A 20 2.30 -24.33 -40.01
C ASN A 20 1.99 -23.11 -39.13
N LEU A 21 2.01 -21.89 -39.69
CA LEU A 21 1.66 -20.69 -38.94
C LEU A 21 0.22 -20.76 -38.42
N LEU A 22 -0.73 -21.21 -39.23
CA LEU A 22 -2.12 -21.41 -38.80
C LEU A 22 -2.22 -22.48 -37.71
N THR A 23 -1.61 -23.65 -37.92
CA THR A 23 -1.65 -24.75 -36.95
C THR A 23 -1.01 -24.37 -35.61
N PHE A 24 0.23 -23.87 -35.61
CA PHE A 24 0.91 -23.47 -34.38
C PHE A 24 0.30 -22.20 -33.78
N GLY A 25 -0.27 -21.31 -34.59
CA GLY A 25 -1.04 -20.16 -34.13
C GLY A 25 -2.26 -20.59 -33.32
N THR A 26 -3.05 -21.54 -33.82
CA THR A 26 -4.21 -22.09 -33.09
C THR A 26 -3.79 -22.83 -31.82
N VAL A 27 -2.76 -23.69 -31.89
CA VAL A 27 -2.25 -24.40 -30.70
C VAL A 27 -1.76 -23.41 -29.64
N THR A 28 -1.04 -22.38 -30.06
CA THR A 28 -0.58 -21.31 -29.16
C THR A 28 -1.77 -20.55 -28.55
N GLY A 29 -2.79 -20.25 -29.35
CA GLY A 29 -4.02 -19.61 -28.84
C GLY A 29 -4.72 -20.43 -27.75
N VAL A 30 -4.84 -21.75 -27.94
CA VAL A 30 -5.39 -22.66 -26.92
C VAL A 30 -4.51 -22.70 -25.67
N ALA A 31 -3.19 -22.79 -25.85
CA ALA A 31 -2.24 -22.79 -24.74
C ALA A 31 -2.30 -21.48 -23.93
N LEU A 32 -2.36 -20.32 -24.59
CA LEU A 32 -2.51 -19.02 -23.94
C LEU A 32 -3.86 -18.89 -23.23
N GLY A 33 -4.94 -19.38 -23.85
CA GLY A 33 -6.28 -19.40 -23.24
C GLY A 33 -6.33 -20.24 -21.96
N ALA A 34 -5.65 -21.39 -21.95
CA ALA A 34 -5.52 -22.24 -20.76
C ALA A 34 -4.56 -21.66 -19.71
N LEU A 35 -3.48 -20.98 -20.13
CA LEU A 35 -2.48 -20.42 -19.23
C LEU A 35 -2.94 -19.12 -18.56
N TYR A 36 -3.74 -18.30 -19.24
CA TYR A 36 -4.24 -17.04 -18.71
C TYR A 36 -4.94 -17.16 -17.33
N PRO A 37 -5.92 -18.06 -17.11
CA PRO A 37 -6.54 -18.20 -15.80
C PRO A 37 -5.56 -18.70 -14.74
N VAL A 38 -4.57 -19.53 -15.10
CA VAL A 38 -3.52 -19.98 -14.18
C VAL A 38 -2.65 -18.80 -13.74
N VAL A 39 -2.23 -17.94 -14.67
CA VAL A 39 -1.47 -16.74 -14.32
C VAL A 39 -2.31 -15.78 -13.48
N LYS A 40 -3.57 -15.56 -13.85
CA LYS A 40 -4.50 -14.71 -13.08
C LYS A 40 -4.79 -15.26 -11.69
N TYR A 41 -4.79 -16.57 -11.51
CA TYR A 41 -4.99 -17.21 -10.22
C TYR A 41 -3.89 -16.86 -9.21
N PHE A 42 -2.63 -16.71 -9.67
CA PHE A 42 -1.52 -16.31 -8.80
C PHE A 42 -1.46 -14.80 -8.52
N ILE A 43 -2.28 -13.98 -9.19
CA ILE A 43 -2.37 -12.55 -8.90
C ILE A 43 -3.39 -12.36 -7.78
N PRO A 44 -2.98 -11.86 -6.59
CA PRO A 44 -3.91 -11.68 -5.48
C PRO A 44 -5.09 -10.78 -5.88
N PRO A 45 -6.34 -11.14 -5.50
CA PRO A 45 -7.47 -10.26 -5.72
C PRO A 45 -7.31 -8.99 -4.89
N ALA A 46 -7.69 -7.84 -5.46
CA ALA A 46 -7.70 -6.60 -4.71
C ALA A 46 -8.70 -6.68 -3.55
N SER A 47 -8.29 -6.27 -2.35
CA SER A 47 -9.23 -6.02 -1.25
C SER A 47 -10.18 -4.91 -1.67
N GLY A 48 -11.49 -5.15 -1.66
CA GLY A 48 -12.49 -4.18 -2.10
C GLY A 48 -12.29 -2.82 -1.43
N GLY A 49 -11.93 -1.81 -2.22
CA GLY A 49 -11.82 -0.43 -1.77
C GLY A 49 -13.18 0.23 -1.82
N ALA A 50 -13.90 0.24 -0.69
CA ALA A 50 -15.00 1.17 -0.52
C ALA A 50 -14.38 2.57 -0.44
N GLY A 51 -14.59 3.43 -1.43
CA GLY A 51 -13.94 4.76 -1.56
C GLY A 51 -14.16 5.74 -0.40
N GLY A 52 -14.70 5.30 0.74
CA GLY A 52 -14.87 6.05 1.99
C GLY A 52 -13.78 5.81 3.04
N GLY A 53 -12.69 5.11 2.71
CA GLY A 53 -11.61 4.79 3.67
C GLY A 53 -11.85 3.49 4.41
N ILE A 54 -10.88 3.07 5.21
CA ILE A 54 -10.96 1.84 6.00
C ILE A 54 -11.12 2.17 7.49
N THR A 55 -11.80 1.31 8.23
CA THR A 55 -11.85 1.45 9.69
C THR A 55 -10.50 1.06 10.29
N ALA A 56 -10.02 1.87 11.23
CA ALA A 56 -8.86 1.52 12.04
C ALA A 56 -9.22 0.35 12.96
N LYS A 57 -8.32 -0.61 13.09
CA LYS A 57 -8.51 -1.80 13.94
C LYS A 57 -7.48 -1.87 15.06
N ASP A 58 -7.85 -2.49 16.16
CA ASP A 58 -6.95 -2.78 17.27
C ASP A 58 -6.07 -4.03 16.98
N GLU A 59 -5.21 -4.39 17.93
CA GLU A 59 -4.33 -5.57 17.84
C GLU A 59 -5.11 -6.89 17.70
N LEU A 60 -6.38 -6.91 18.13
CA LEU A 60 -7.28 -8.07 18.06
C LEU A 60 -8.12 -8.08 16.77
N GLY A 61 -8.01 -7.05 15.93
CA GLY A 61 -8.78 -6.90 14.68
C GLY A 61 -10.18 -6.29 14.85
N ASN A 62 -10.54 -5.83 16.05
CA ASN A 62 -11.81 -5.15 16.29
C ASN A 62 -11.73 -3.70 15.80
N ASP A 63 -12.87 -3.15 15.37
CA ASP A 63 -12.93 -1.73 15.01
C ASP A 63 -12.71 -0.85 16.25
N VAL A 64 -11.90 0.19 16.09
CA VAL A 64 -11.58 1.14 17.16
C VAL A 64 -12.68 2.19 17.28
N SER A 65 -13.40 2.15 18.39
CA SER A 65 -14.35 3.20 18.78
C SER A 65 -13.64 4.39 19.41
N LEU A 66 -13.96 5.63 19.01
CA LEU A 66 -13.34 6.85 19.53
C LEU A 66 -13.59 6.99 21.04
N SER A 67 -14.82 6.78 21.49
CA SER A 67 -15.21 6.81 22.91
C SER A 67 -14.29 5.95 23.79
N LYS A 68 -14.21 4.65 23.50
CA LYS A 68 -13.35 3.68 24.21
C LYS A 68 -11.85 3.98 24.08
N PHE A 69 -11.45 4.54 22.95
CA PHE A 69 -10.06 4.88 22.67
C PHE A 69 -9.57 6.06 23.51
N LEU A 70 -10.44 7.05 23.75
CA LEU A 70 -10.13 8.25 24.53
C LEU A 70 -10.26 8.05 26.05
N GLU A 71 -11.11 7.13 26.52
CA GLU A 71 -11.32 6.87 27.96
C GLU A 71 -10.02 6.56 28.73
N ASN A 72 -9.10 5.83 28.10
CA ASN A 72 -7.87 5.36 28.74
C ASN A 72 -6.62 6.16 28.34
N ARG A 73 -6.77 7.30 27.65
CA ARG A 73 -5.64 8.02 27.05
C ARG A 73 -5.63 9.50 27.35
N ASN A 74 -4.42 10.01 27.52
CA ASN A 74 -4.17 11.41 27.79
C ASN A 74 -3.83 12.16 26.50
N GLN A 75 -3.91 13.49 26.60
CA GLN A 75 -3.45 14.38 25.54
C GLN A 75 -1.98 14.13 25.21
N GLY A 76 -1.67 14.02 23.93
CA GLY A 76 -0.32 13.75 23.42
C GLY A 76 0.04 12.26 23.33
N ASP A 77 -0.85 11.37 23.76
CA ASP A 77 -0.65 9.93 23.58
C ASP A 77 -0.70 9.56 22.10
N ARG A 78 0.20 8.64 21.72
CA ARG A 78 0.33 8.14 20.35
C ARG A 78 0.30 6.63 20.41
N THR A 79 -0.74 6.06 19.83
CA THR A 79 -0.91 4.60 19.85
C THR A 79 -1.07 4.06 18.45
N LEU A 80 -0.54 2.86 18.27
CA LEU A 80 -0.64 2.12 17.02
C LEU A 80 -2.04 1.52 16.87
N VAL A 81 -2.56 1.64 15.66
CA VAL A 81 -3.72 0.92 15.17
C VAL A 81 -3.37 0.31 13.83
N GLN A 82 -4.11 -0.72 13.42
CA GLN A 82 -4.03 -1.21 12.05
C GLN A 82 -4.67 -0.17 11.12
N GLY A 83 -3.83 0.41 10.26
CA GLY A 83 -4.21 1.43 9.30
C GLY A 83 -4.25 0.92 7.87
N LEU A 84 -3.99 1.83 6.92
CA LEU A 84 -4.14 1.58 5.48
C LEU A 84 -3.33 0.35 5.06
N LYS A 85 -3.97 -0.55 4.29
CA LYS A 85 -3.37 -1.80 3.78
C LYS A 85 -2.83 -2.75 4.86
N GLY A 86 -3.21 -2.55 6.12
CA GLY A 86 -2.73 -3.32 7.27
C GLY A 86 -1.45 -2.78 7.90
N ASP A 87 -0.93 -1.64 7.43
CA ASP A 87 0.24 -1.02 8.01
C ASP A 87 -0.07 -0.46 9.41
N PRO A 88 0.88 -0.51 10.35
CA PRO A 88 0.70 0.13 11.65
C PRO A 88 0.72 1.65 11.49
N THR A 89 -0.38 2.31 11.88
CA THR A 89 -0.53 3.77 11.83
C THR A 89 -0.72 4.30 13.25
N TYR A 90 0.00 5.36 13.58
CA TYR A 90 -0.21 6.12 14.81
C TYR A 90 -1.42 7.03 14.69
N ILE A 91 -2.30 6.94 15.68
CA ILE A 91 -3.31 7.96 15.95
C ILE A 91 -2.79 8.85 17.07
N VAL A 92 -2.86 10.17 16.85
CA VAL A 92 -2.40 11.18 17.80
C VAL A 92 -3.61 11.73 18.55
N VAL A 93 -3.58 11.67 19.88
CA VAL A 93 -4.62 12.26 20.73
C VAL A 93 -4.30 13.72 20.98
N GLU A 94 -5.12 14.64 20.49
CA GLU A 94 -4.90 16.08 20.69
C GLU A 94 -5.55 16.60 21.96
N SER A 95 -6.71 16.08 22.33
CA SER A 95 -7.43 16.45 23.55
C SER A 95 -8.20 15.24 24.10
N LYS A 96 -8.83 15.41 25.26
CA LYS A 96 -9.68 14.34 25.84
C LYS A 96 -10.90 13.97 24.98
N GLU A 97 -11.23 14.80 24.00
CA GLU A 97 -12.44 14.66 23.19
C GLU A 97 -12.13 14.56 21.68
N ALA A 98 -10.89 14.81 21.27
CA ALA A 98 -10.50 14.87 19.86
C ALA A 98 -9.14 14.21 19.58
N ILE A 99 -9.08 13.55 18.42
CA ILE A 99 -7.85 13.08 17.78
C ILE A 99 -7.41 14.09 16.72
N ALA A 100 -6.13 14.06 16.35
CA ALA A 100 -5.64 14.80 15.20
C ALA A 100 -6.34 14.33 13.91
N ASP A 101 -6.45 15.22 12.94
CA ASP A 101 -7.00 14.97 11.60
C ASP A 101 -6.08 14.13 10.69
N TYR A 102 -4.88 13.80 11.17
CA TYR A 102 -3.92 12.96 10.49
C TYR A 102 -3.46 11.77 11.36
N GLY A 103 -3.24 10.64 10.69
CA GLY A 103 -2.51 9.48 11.20
C GLY A 103 -1.12 9.41 10.59
N ILE A 104 -0.13 8.97 11.37
CA ILE A 104 1.27 8.84 10.94
C ILE A 104 1.58 7.36 10.70
N ASN A 105 1.97 6.97 9.50
CA ASN A 105 2.40 5.60 9.23
C ASN A 105 3.70 5.30 10.03
N ALA A 106 3.72 4.22 10.81
CA ALA A 106 4.83 3.88 11.69
C ALA A 106 5.97 3.14 10.97
N ILE A 107 5.83 2.81 9.69
CA ILE A 107 6.83 2.09 8.91
C ILE A 107 7.99 3.03 8.56
N CYS A 108 9.18 2.68 9.01
CA CYS A 108 10.40 3.41 8.71
C CYS A 108 10.68 3.38 7.21
N THR A 109 10.82 4.58 6.62
CA THR A 109 11.16 4.80 5.21
C THR A 109 12.56 4.34 4.79
N HIS A 110 13.38 3.86 5.74
CA HIS A 110 14.68 3.25 5.43
C HIS A 110 14.53 1.80 4.94
N LEU A 111 14.01 0.91 5.79
CA LEU A 111 13.93 -0.54 5.52
C LEU A 111 12.66 -1.21 6.11
N GLY A 112 11.72 -0.43 6.63
CA GLY A 112 10.41 -0.94 7.04
C GLY A 112 10.23 -1.32 8.52
N CYS A 113 11.20 -1.06 9.40
CA CYS A 113 10.99 -1.26 10.85
C CYS A 113 9.87 -0.36 11.39
N VAL A 114 9.07 -0.84 12.35
CA VAL A 114 8.10 0.00 13.06
C VAL A 114 8.85 0.96 14.00
N VAL A 115 8.58 2.26 13.86
CA VAL A 115 9.28 3.32 14.60
C VAL A 115 8.52 3.70 15.85
N PRO A 116 9.01 3.38 17.08
CA PRO A 116 8.34 3.76 18.31
C PRO A 116 8.42 5.27 18.57
N TRP A 117 7.39 5.79 19.24
CA TRP A 117 7.39 7.14 19.80
C TRP A 117 8.24 7.20 21.07
N ASN A 118 9.18 8.14 21.13
CA ASN A 118 9.93 8.45 22.33
C ASN A 118 9.35 9.72 22.99
N VAL A 119 8.64 9.52 24.11
CA VAL A 119 8.00 10.58 24.88
C VAL A 119 9.00 11.56 25.49
N ALA A 120 10.18 11.08 25.90
CA ALA A 120 11.18 11.91 26.58
C ALA A 120 11.80 12.98 25.66
N GLU A 121 11.94 12.67 24.37
CA GLU A 121 12.53 13.57 23.38
C GLU A 121 11.51 14.16 22.39
N ASN A 122 10.23 13.81 22.53
CA ASN A 122 9.14 14.19 21.61
C ASN A 122 9.46 13.88 20.14
N LYS A 123 10.04 12.70 19.88
CA LYS A 123 10.48 12.26 18.54
C LYS A 123 10.22 10.78 18.34
N PHE A 124 10.00 10.38 17.09
CA PHE A 124 10.04 8.96 16.73
C PHE A 124 11.49 8.55 16.52
N LYS A 125 11.93 7.47 17.19
CA LYS A 125 13.32 6.98 17.10
C LYS A 125 13.33 5.53 16.67
N CYS A 126 13.80 5.27 15.46
CA CYS A 126 13.86 3.93 14.91
C CYS A 126 14.96 3.13 15.61
N PRO A 127 14.66 2.01 16.28
CA PRO A 127 15.64 1.22 17.02
C PRO A 127 16.62 0.49 16.10
N CYS A 128 16.28 0.30 14.83
CA CYS A 128 17.10 -0.47 13.88
C CYS A 128 18.39 0.27 13.49
N HIS A 129 18.27 1.52 13.02
CA HIS A 129 19.42 2.30 12.50
C HIS A 129 19.43 3.76 12.99
N GLY A 130 18.59 4.10 13.97
CA GLY A 130 18.61 5.42 14.60
C GLY A 130 18.02 6.56 13.78
N SER A 131 17.20 6.27 12.76
CA SER A 131 16.41 7.30 12.07
C SER A 131 15.50 8.02 13.07
N GLN A 132 15.48 9.34 13.00
CA GLN A 132 14.70 10.20 13.88
C GLN A 132 13.71 11.00 13.06
N TYR A 133 12.46 11.02 13.53
CA TYR A 133 11.41 11.84 12.97
C TYR A 133 10.84 12.75 14.06
N ASP A 134 10.38 13.94 13.67
CA ASP A 134 9.74 14.88 14.59
C ASP A 134 8.33 14.42 15.01
N ALA A 135 7.65 15.22 15.84
CA ALA A 135 6.29 14.96 16.30
C ALA A 135 5.24 14.81 15.16
N THR A 136 5.53 15.29 13.96
CA THR A 136 4.64 15.18 12.79
C THR A 136 5.05 14.02 11.86
N GLY A 137 6.17 13.33 12.15
CA GLY A 137 6.72 12.27 11.33
C GLY A 137 7.66 12.74 10.22
N LYS A 138 8.07 14.02 10.21
CA LYS A 138 9.07 14.54 9.28
C LYS A 138 10.46 14.04 9.67
N VAL A 139 11.25 13.60 8.70
CA VAL A 139 12.61 13.14 8.97
C VAL A 139 13.51 14.27 9.48
N VAL A 140 14.25 14.01 10.57
CA VAL A 140 15.16 14.97 11.21
C VAL A 140 16.61 14.47 11.15
N ARG A 141 16.83 13.15 11.29
CA ARG A 141 18.17 12.56 11.33
C ARG A 141 18.15 11.09 10.88
N GLY A 142 19.32 10.59 10.49
CA GLY A 142 19.58 9.17 10.25
C GLY A 142 19.45 8.79 8.78
N PRO A 143 19.50 7.49 8.46
CA PRO A 143 19.56 7.01 7.07
C PRO A 143 18.21 7.01 6.34
N ALA A 144 17.12 7.38 7.00
CA ALA A 144 15.81 7.49 6.37
C ALA A 144 15.82 8.58 5.29
N PRO A 145 15.50 8.25 4.01
CA PRO A 145 15.54 9.22 2.92
C PRO A 145 14.33 10.17 2.92
N LEU A 146 13.19 9.73 3.47
CA LEU A 146 11.90 10.41 3.37
C LEU A 146 11.16 10.45 4.71
N SER A 147 10.24 11.39 4.88
CA SER A 147 9.33 11.50 6.03
C SER A 147 8.30 10.38 6.07
N LEU A 148 7.77 10.04 7.24
CA LEU A 148 6.71 9.04 7.41
C LEU A 148 5.44 9.44 6.65
N ALA A 149 4.79 8.48 5.99
CA ALA A 149 3.56 8.73 5.24
C ALA A 149 2.41 9.15 6.16
N LEU A 150 1.45 9.90 5.61
CA LEU A 150 0.26 10.36 6.32
C LEU A 150 -1.01 9.69 5.76
N ALA A 151 -2.01 9.61 6.61
CA ALA A 151 -3.40 9.28 6.25
C ALA A 151 -4.31 10.29 6.94
N HIS A 152 -5.45 10.64 6.34
CA HIS A 152 -6.44 11.43 7.08
C HIS A 152 -7.11 10.52 8.11
N ALA A 153 -7.32 11.04 9.32
CA ALA A 153 -8.05 10.38 10.38
C ALA A 153 -9.39 11.11 10.56
N ASN A 154 -10.47 10.47 10.12
CA ASN A 154 -11.83 10.95 10.28
C ASN A 154 -12.57 10.07 11.28
N VAL A 155 -13.60 10.62 11.92
CA VAL A 155 -14.49 9.85 12.80
C VAL A 155 -15.84 9.73 12.13
N ASN A 156 -16.29 8.51 11.90
CA ASN A 156 -17.61 8.21 11.34
C ASN A 156 -18.35 7.23 12.26
N GLU A 157 -19.54 7.60 12.72
CA GLU A 157 -20.36 6.77 13.62
C GLU A 157 -19.58 6.17 14.80
N ASP A 158 -18.79 7.02 15.49
CA ASP A 158 -17.89 6.65 16.60
C ASP A 158 -16.71 5.74 16.21
N LYS A 159 -16.48 5.45 14.93
CA LYS A 159 -15.31 4.68 14.46
C LYS A 159 -14.27 5.59 13.83
N ILE A 160 -13.00 5.29 14.08
CA ILE A 160 -11.90 5.97 13.39
C ILE A 160 -11.76 5.37 11.98
N VAL A 161 -11.85 6.22 10.97
CA VAL A 161 -11.73 5.87 9.55
C VAL A 161 -10.50 6.56 8.98
N LEU A 162 -9.63 5.79 8.34
CA LEU A 162 -8.42 6.28 7.70
C LEU A 162 -8.61 6.33 6.19
N THR A 163 -8.34 7.50 5.58
CA THR A 163 -8.31 7.66 4.12
C THR A 163 -6.91 8.04 3.64
N PRO A 164 -6.53 7.69 2.39
CA PRO A 164 -5.24 8.09 1.83
C PRO A 164 -5.09 9.61 1.80
N TRP A 165 -3.93 10.10 2.22
CA TRP A 165 -3.56 11.51 2.08
C TRP A 165 -3.01 11.76 0.67
N THR A 166 -3.71 12.55 -0.14
CA THR A 166 -3.32 12.86 -1.52
C THR A 166 -3.04 14.35 -1.76
N GLU A 167 -3.35 15.20 -0.80
CA GLU A 167 -3.05 16.63 -0.85
C GLU A 167 -1.60 16.92 -0.46
N THR A 168 -1.18 18.17 -0.61
CA THR A 168 0.19 18.62 -0.28
C THR A 168 0.54 18.28 1.17
N ASP A 169 1.76 17.78 1.39
CA ASP A 169 2.24 17.48 2.73
C ASP A 169 2.50 18.79 3.48
N PHE A 170 1.72 19.06 4.53
CA PHE A 170 1.82 20.29 5.32
C PHE A 170 3.17 20.46 6.04
N ARG A 171 3.97 19.40 6.18
CA ARG A 171 5.25 19.40 6.91
C ARG A 171 6.43 19.81 6.02
N THR A 172 6.33 19.54 4.73
CA THR A 172 7.37 19.83 3.74
C THR A 172 6.95 20.89 2.73
N GLY A 173 5.65 21.08 2.49
CA GLY A 173 5.10 21.92 1.44
C GLY A 173 5.20 21.30 0.04
N GLU A 174 5.56 20.03 -0.04
CA GLU A 174 5.77 19.29 -1.29
C GLU A 174 4.63 18.28 -1.52
N ASN A 175 4.58 17.71 -2.73
CA ASN A 175 3.64 16.64 -3.04
C ASN A 175 3.97 15.37 -2.23
N PRO A 176 2.95 14.61 -1.79
CA PRO A 176 3.14 13.39 -1.03
C PRO A 176 3.85 12.32 -1.88
N TRP A 177 4.95 11.76 -1.36
CA TRP A 177 5.77 10.78 -2.07
C TRP A 177 5.16 9.37 -2.09
N TRP A 178 4.16 9.11 -1.25
CA TRP A 178 3.52 7.80 -1.05
C TRP A 178 2.24 7.61 -1.87
N ALA A 179 1.79 8.65 -2.58
CA ALA A 179 0.57 8.66 -3.37
C ALA A 179 0.73 7.88 -4.69
#